data_AF-M7PK29-F1
#
_entry.id   AF-M7PK29-F1
#
_cell.length_a   1.000
_cell.length_b   1.000
_cell.length_c   1.000
_cell.angle_alpha   90.00
_cell.angle_beta   90.00
_cell.angle_gamma   90.00
#
_symmetry.space_group_name_H-M   'P 1'
#
loop_
_entity.id
_entity.type
_entity.pdbx_description
1 polymer ?
#
loop_
_entity_poly.entity_id
_entity_poly.type
_entity_poly.pdbx_seq_one_letter_code
_entity_poly.pdbx_strand_id
1 'polypeptide(L)'
;MAYFTLKKSLLLGFFVTFLCFFDKFCLPKLFIFSPGRLQELSIEAIKKHQNDTLGLMNELAKNIKKEYGDVVLPLDHSKWIFNNAGNAMGAMIVLHMSFSEYLIFFGTAIGTDGHSGVHFSDDYFTILTGEQKVFAPGELKPTIYKPGMQTYLPRGKKIHYSMIGESWALELAQGWIPSMLPFGLIETFFTTLDFNTFCSTIRYALEAMFKSFINGKL
;
A
#
# COMPACT_ATOMS: atom_id res chain seq x y z
N MET A 1 1.92 33.53 -28.51
CA MET A 1 1.36 32.97 -27.26
C MET A 1 -0.05 32.45 -27.54
N ALA A 2 -0.19 31.25 -28.12
CA ALA A 2 -1.49 30.65 -28.43
C ALA A 2 -1.37 29.13 -28.37
N TYR A 3 -1.25 28.57 -27.15
CA TYR A 3 -0.90 27.16 -26.97
C TYR A 3 -2.08 26.19 -26.77
N PHE A 4 -3.32 26.63 -26.89
CA PHE A 4 -4.49 25.74 -26.88
C PHE A 4 -5.47 26.09 -27.99
N THR A 5 -5.40 25.37 -29.11
CA THR A 5 -6.48 25.36 -30.11
C THR A 5 -7.74 24.75 -29.49
N LEU A 6 -8.94 25.25 -29.82
CA LEU A 6 -10.23 24.75 -29.32
C LEU A 6 -10.34 23.21 -29.35
N LYS A 7 -9.84 22.56 -30.41
CA LYS A 7 -9.79 21.10 -30.54
C LYS A 7 -8.99 20.41 -29.42
N LYS A 8 -7.83 20.95 -29.04
CA LYS A 8 -7.00 20.43 -27.93
C LYS A 8 -7.68 20.63 -26.59
N SER A 9 -8.34 21.77 -26.39
CA SER A 9 -9.10 22.04 -25.16
C SER A 9 -10.29 21.10 -25.01
N LEU A 10 -11.02 20.81 -26.10
CA LEU A 10 -12.13 19.85 -26.11
C LEU A 10 -11.65 18.43 -25.84
N LEU A 11 -10.53 18.01 -26.46
CA LEU A 11 -9.95 16.67 -26.23
C LEU A 11 -9.51 16.51 -24.76
N LEU A 12 -8.86 17.52 -24.20
CA LEU A 12 -8.47 17.52 -22.79
C LEU A 12 -9.69 17.48 -21.88
N GLY A 13 -10.72 18.28 -22.17
CA GLY A 13 -11.97 18.28 -21.41
C GLY A 13 -12.65 16.91 -21.42
N PHE A 14 -12.73 16.26 -22.59
CA PHE A 14 -13.26 14.90 -22.70
C PHE A 14 -12.42 13.89 -21.90
N PHE A 15 -11.09 13.95 -22.02
CA PHE A 15 -10.19 13.05 -21.30
C PHE A 15 -10.30 13.21 -19.78
N VAL A 16 -10.31 14.44 -19.26
CA VAL A 16 -10.49 14.70 -17.82
C VAL A 16 -11.86 14.23 -17.35
N THR A 17 -12.91 14.49 -18.13
CA THR A 17 -14.27 14.01 -17.80
C THR A 17 -14.33 12.48 -17.76
N PHE A 18 -13.68 11.81 -18.71
CA PHE A 18 -13.57 10.36 -18.75
C PHE A 18 -12.81 9.83 -17.52
N LEU A 19 -11.69 10.44 -17.15
CA LEU A 19 -10.94 10.05 -15.95
C LEU A 19 -11.76 10.24 -14.67
N CYS A 20 -12.45 11.37 -14.51
CA CYS A 20 -13.33 11.59 -13.36
C CYS A 20 -14.50 10.60 -13.33
N PHE A 21 -15.07 10.26 -14.49
CA PHE A 21 -16.11 9.24 -14.60
C PHE A 21 -15.58 7.87 -14.20
N PHE A 22 -14.43 7.47 -14.74
CA PHE A 22 -13.80 6.20 -14.43
C PHE A 22 -13.44 6.10 -12.95
N ASP A 23 -12.80 7.12 -12.39
CA ASP A 23 -12.43 7.22 -10.97
C ASP A 23 -13.65 7.06 -10.05
N LYS A 24 -14.76 7.72 -10.38
CA LYS A 24 -15.95 7.73 -9.54
C LYS A 24 -16.82 6.47 -9.67
N PHE A 25 -16.94 5.91 -10.88
CA PHE A 25 -17.96 4.89 -11.18
C PHE A 25 -17.41 3.53 -11.60
N CYS A 26 -16.15 3.44 -12.02
CA CYS A 26 -15.53 2.21 -12.51
C CYS A 26 -14.48 1.70 -11.53
N LEU A 27 -13.56 2.57 -11.08
CA LEU A 27 -12.43 2.19 -10.22
C LEU A 27 -12.85 1.45 -8.94
N PRO A 28 -13.87 1.90 -8.16
CA PRO A 28 -14.25 1.20 -6.93
C PRO A 28 -14.86 -0.19 -7.17
N LYS A 29 -15.33 -0.48 -8.39
CA LYS A 29 -15.87 -1.80 -8.74
C LYS A 29 -14.78 -2.82 -9.03
N LEU A 30 -13.54 -2.36 -9.21
CA LEU A 30 -12.38 -3.24 -9.40
C LEU A 30 -11.87 -3.76 -8.06
N PHE A 31 -12.26 -3.13 -6.95
CA PHE A 31 -11.80 -3.51 -5.62
C PHE A 31 -12.29 -4.91 -5.23
N ILE A 32 -11.36 -5.69 -4.67
CA ILE A 32 -11.53 -7.09 -4.29
C ILE A 32 -11.51 -7.21 -2.78
N PHE A 33 -10.66 -6.43 -2.12
CA PHE A 33 -10.44 -6.53 -0.69
C PHE A 33 -11.41 -5.64 0.08
N SER A 34 -11.98 -6.20 1.15
CA SER A 34 -12.70 -5.41 2.14
C SER A 34 -11.74 -5.02 3.26
N PRO A 35 -11.51 -3.72 3.53
CA PRO A 35 -10.60 -3.28 4.59
C PRO A 35 -10.99 -3.84 5.98
N GLY A 36 -12.29 -3.86 6.29
CA GLY A 36 -12.81 -4.42 7.53
C GLY A 36 -12.58 -5.93 7.63
N ARG A 37 -12.77 -6.68 6.53
CA ARG A 37 -12.54 -8.12 6.52
C ARG A 37 -11.06 -8.47 6.70
N LEU A 38 -10.16 -7.71 6.07
CA LEU A 38 -8.71 -7.87 6.29
C LEU A 38 -8.32 -7.56 7.74
N GLN A 39 -8.96 -6.56 8.36
CA GLN A 39 -8.74 -6.26 9.78
C GLN A 39 -9.19 -7.42 10.68
N GLU A 40 -10.36 -8.00 10.43
CA GLU A 40 -10.85 -9.17 11.16
C GLU A 40 -9.88 -10.35 11.07
N LEU A 41 -9.45 -10.71 9.85
CA LEU A 41 -8.45 -11.78 9.62
C LEU A 41 -7.13 -11.50 10.35
N SER A 42 -6.71 -10.23 10.37
CA SER A 42 -5.52 -9.81 11.10
C SER A 42 -5.68 -9.99 12.61
N ILE A 43 -6.82 -9.60 13.18
CA ILE A 43 -7.14 -9.78 14.61
C ILE A 43 -7.19 -11.27 14.98
N GLU A 44 -7.77 -12.11 14.12
CA GLU A 44 -7.80 -13.57 14.31
C GLU A 44 -6.38 -14.16 14.35
N ALA A 45 -5.51 -13.76 13.40
CA ALA A 45 -4.11 -14.20 13.37
C ALA A 45 -3.31 -13.73 14.60
N ILE A 46 -3.49 -12.46 15.01
CA ILE A 46 -2.85 -11.89 16.22
C ILE A 46 -3.23 -12.69 17.46
N LYS A 47 -4.51 -13.05 17.63
CA LYS A 47 -4.99 -13.81 18.79
C LYS A 47 -4.30 -15.17 18.92
N LYS A 48 -4.01 -15.81 17.78
CA LYS A 48 -3.43 -17.15 17.73
C LYS A 48 -1.90 -17.15 17.84
N HIS A 49 -1.24 -16.14 17.29
CA HIS A 49 0.22 -16.02 17.24
C HIS A 49 0.73 -14.87 18.11
N GLN A 50 0.42 -14.92 19.40
CA GLN A 50 0.92 -13.93 20.36
C GLN A 50 2.45 -14.06 20.46
N ASN A 51 3.16 -12.97 20.17
CA ASN A 51 4.63 -12.88 20.21
C ASN A 51 5.39 -13.72 19.15
N ASP A 52 4.72 -14.23 18.12
CA ASP A 52 5.35 -14.89 16.97
C ASP A 52 4.96 -14.18 15.67
N THR A 53 5.73 -13.14 15.32
CA THR A 53 5.49 -12.33 14.12
C THR A 53 5.54 -13.16 12.84
N LEU A 54 6.48 -14.10 12.74
CA LEU A 54 6.64 -14.91 11.54
C LEU A 54 5.45 -15.86 11.35
N GLY A 55 5.05 -16.56 12.42
CA GLY A 55 3.87 -17.43 12.39
C GLY A 55 2.58 -16.64 12.10
N LEU A 56 2.43 -15.46 12.71
CA LEU A 56 1.32 -14.55 12.45
C LEU A 56 1.22 -14.22 10.96
N MET A 57 2.30 -13.76 10.33
CA MET A 57 2.29 -13.34 8.92
C MET A 57 2.05 -14.53 7.97
N ASN A 58 2.63 -15.69 8.27
CA ASN A 58 2.39 -16.92 7.49
C ASN A 58 0.92 -17.35 7.56
N GLU A 59 0.33 -17.35 8.75
CA GLU A 59 -1.09 -17.69 8.93
C GLU A 59 -2.01 -16.67 8.26
N LEU A 60 -1.74 -15.38 8.46
CA LEU A 60 -2.53 -14.31 7.87
C LEU A 60 -2.50 -14.38 6.34
N ALA A 61 -1.32 -14.53 5.73
CA ALA A 61 -1.21 -14.69 4.28
C ALA A 61 -1.97 -15.92 3.77
N LYS A 62 -1.90 -17.04 4.51
CA LYS A 62 -2.65 -18.27 4.18
C LYS A 62 -4.16 -18.05 4.27
N ASN A 63 -4.64 -17.36 5.31
CA ASN A 63 -6.06 -17.10 5.51
C ASN A 63 -6.61 -16.12 4.46
N ILE A 64 -5.85 -15.06 4.13
CA ILE A 64 -6.18 -14.13 3.05
C ILE A 64 -6.22 -14.87 1.71
N LYS A 65 -5.23 -15.70 1.40
CA LYS A 65 -5.24 -16.50 0.16
C LYS A 65 -6.41 -17.48 0.11
N LYS A 66 -6.80 -18.08 1.24
CA LYS A 66 -7.98 -18.95 1.34
C LYS A 66 -9.28 -18.19 1.05
N GLU A 67 -9.39 -16.94 1.54
CA GLU A 67 -10.58 -16.10 1.37
C GLU A 67 -10.71 -15.55 -0.06
N TYR A 68 -9.61 -15.04 -0.62
CA TYR A 68 -9.63 -14.29 -1.89
C TYR A 68 -9.09 -15.07 -3.09
N GLY A 69 -8.53 -16.27 -2.89
CA GLY A 69 -8.10 -17.18 -3.94
C GLY A 69 -6.82 -16.74 -4.65
N ASP A 70 -6.77 -16.93 -5.98
CA ASP A 70 -5.54 -16.82 -6.76
C ASP A 70 -5.07 -15.39 -7.05
N VAL A 71 -5.89 -14.39 -6.73
CA VAL A 71 -5.46 -12.98 -6.77
C VAL A 71 -4.40 -12.67 -5.70
N VAL A 72 -4.30 -13.51 -4.66
CA VAL A 72 -3.31 -13.40 -3.60
C VAL A 72 -2.13 -14.32 -3.89
N LEU A 73 -0.95 -13.72 -4.01
CA LEU A 73 0.31 -14.42 -4.20
C LEU A 73 0.64 -15.27 -2.95
N PRO A 74 1.26 -16.44 -3.12
CA PRO A 74 1.83 -17.15 -1.99
C PRO A 74 2.92 -16.28 -1.33
N LEU A 75 2.98 -16.31 0.00
CA LEU A 75 4.02 -15.61 0.75
C LEU A 75 5.38 -16.27 0.50
N ASP A 76 6.28 -15.54 -0.15
CA ASP A 76 7.63 -15.99 -0.49
C ASP A 76 8.66 -15.12 0.23
N HIS A 77 9.17 -15.61 1.35
CA HIS A 77 10.13 -14.88 2.20
C HIS A 77 11.45 -14.52 1.48
N SER A 78 11.74 -15.06 0.30
CA SER A 78 12.89 -14.61 -0.49
C SER A 78 12.66 -13.27 -1.20
N LYS A 79 11.41 -12.78 -1.26
CA LYS A 79 11.01 -11.55 -1.97
C LYS A 79 10.86 -10.32 -1.08
N TRP A 80 11.34 -10.37 0.16
CA TRP A 80 11.47 -9.18 0.99
C TRP A 80 12.36 -8.15 0.31
N ILE A 81 11.91 -6.91 0.28
CA ILE A 81 12.63 -5.77 -0.31
C ILE A 81 12.57 -4.59 0.63
N PHE A 82 13.65 -3.81 0.70
CA PHE A 82 13.60 -2.52 1.37
C PHE A 82 12.71 -1.55 0.60
N ASN A 83 12.02 -0.70 1.34
CA ASN A 83 11.24 0.40 0.80
C ASN A 83 11.66 1.69 1.49
N ASN A 84 12.19 2.63 0.70
CA ASN A 84 12.57 3.97 1.11
C ASN A 84 11.64 4.97 0.44
N ALA A 85 10.82 5.67 1.23
CA ALA A 85 9.88 6.66 0.72
C ALA A 85 9.47 7.65 1.81
N GLY A 86 9.45 8.93 1.47
CA GLY A 86 9.03 9.99 2.40
C GLY A 86 9.93 10.11 3.63
N ASN A 87 11.23 9.84 3.49
CA ASN A 87 12.22 9.73 4.56
C ASN A 87 12.03 8.51 5.49
N ALA A 88 10.98 7.71 5.30
CA ALA A 88 10.80 6.46 6.02
C ALA A 88 11.51 5.31 5.29
N MET A 89 11.99 4.35 6.07
CA MET A 89 12.62 3.12 5.60
C MET A 89 12.02 1.93 6.33
N GLY A 90 11.46 1.02 5.54
CA GLY A 90 10.95 -0.26 6.02
C GLY A 90 11.33 -1.40 5.09
N ALA A 91 10.82 -2.58 5.38
CA ALA A 91 10.81 -3.72 4.48
C ALA A 91 9.38 -4.05 4.10
N MET A 92 9.19 -4.47 2.85
CA MET A 92 7.89 -4.90 2.34
C MET A 92 7.95 -6.21 1.56
N ILE A 93 6.82 -6.89 1.50
CA ILE A 93 6.58 -8.01 0.61
C ILE A 93 5.17 -7.91 0.02
N VAL A 94 5.07 -8.14 -1.29
CA VAL A 94 3.83 -7.99 -2.05
C VAL A 94 2.99 -9.27 -1.98
N LEU A 95 1.75 -9.16 -1.53
CA LEU A 95 0.74 -10.23 -1.54
C LEU A 95 -0.21 -10.08 -2.73
N HIS A 96 -0.51 -8.86 -3.15
CA HIS A 96 -1.33 -8.57 -4.32
C HIS A 96 -0.93 -7.21 -4.90
N MET A 97 -1.03 -7.07 -6.22
CA MET A 97 -0.95 -5.77 -6.88
C MET A 97 -1.74 -5.78 -8.19
N SER A 98 -2.53 -4.75 -8.43
CA SER A 98 -3.29 -4.50 -9.66
C SER A 98 -3.23 -3.01 -9.99
N PHE A 99 -3.97 -2.56 -11.00
CA PHE A 99 -4.13 -1.14 -11.28
C PHE A 99 -4.90 -0.41 -10.18
N SER A 100 -5.85 -1.09 -9.54
CA SER A 100 -6.78 -0.49 -8.58
C SER A 100 -6.44 -0.72 -7.11
N GLU A 101 -5.67 -1.76 -6.77
CA GLU A 101 -5.32 -2.09 -5.38
C GLU A 101 -3.95 -2.75 -5.24
N TYR A 102 -3.32 -2.60 -4.08
CA TYR A 102 -2.27 -3.52 -3.64
C TYR A 102 -2.53 -4.00 -2.22
N LEU A 103 -1.96 -5.15 -1.90
CA LEU A 103 -1.89 -5.69 -0.55
C LEU A 103 -0.45 -6.09 -0.28
N ILE A 104 0.15 -5.52 0.76
CA ILE A 104 1.52 -5.83 1.17
C ILE A 104 1.59 -6.08 2.68
N PHE A 105 2.60 -6.82 3.11
CA PHE A 105 3.12 -6.60 4.45
C PHE A 105 4.19 -5.52 4.39
N PHE A 106 4.16 -4.60 5.33
CA PHE A 106 5.18 -3.58 5.52
C PHE A 106 5.54 -3.50 7.01
N GLY A 107 6.81 -3.21 7.30
CA GLY A 107 7.22 -2.94 8.67
C GLY A 107 8.70 -2.64 8.81
N THR A 108 9.16 -2.61 10.05
CA THR A 108 10.53 -2.31 10.41
C THR A 108 10.94 -3.06 11.67
N ALA A 109 12.15 -3.61 11.65
CA ALA A 109 12.73 -4.24 12.84
C ALA A 109 13.31 -3.19 13.81
N ILE A 110 13.75 -2.02 13.31
CA ILE A 110 14.50 -1.04 14.11
C ILE A 110 13.77 0.29 14.34
N GLY A 111 12.63 0.50 13.67
CA GLY A 111 11.83 1.72 13.73
C GLY A 111 11.99 2.58 12.48
N THR A 112 11.02 3.47 12.25
CA THR A 112 11.02 4.42 11.13
C THR A 112 10.04 5.57 11.36
N ASP A 113 10.24 6.71 10.71
CA ASP A 113 9.27 7.78 10.64
C ASP A 113 9.43 8.61 9.35
N GLY A 114 8.34 9.20 8.89
CA GLY A 114 8.37 9.99 7.68
C GLY A 114 7.01 10.49 7.19
N HIS A 115 7.05 11.14 6.04
CA HIS A 115 5.89 11.64 5.33
C HIS A 115 5.13 10.47 4.69
N SER A 116 3.81 10.38 4.88
CA SER A 116 2.99 9.29 4.31
C SER A 116 2.94 9.26 2.78
N GLY A 117 3.18 10.42 2.16
CA GLY A 117 2.87 10.68 0.76
C GLY A 117 1.49 11.32 0.60
N VAL A 118 1.20 11.77 -0.61
CA VAL A 118 -0.13 12.29 -1.01
C VAL A 118 -0.57 11.44 -2.19
N HIS A 119 -1.44 10.47 -1.93
CA HIS A 119 -1.77 9.44 -2.91
C HIS A 119 -3.15 9.65 -3.53
N PHE A 120 -3.33 9.13 -4.74
CA PHE A 120 -4.64 8.96 -5.37
C PHE A 120 -5.29 7.61 -5.02
N SER A 121 -4.92 7.07 -3.85
CA SER A 121 -5.51 5.92 -3.19
C SER A 121 -5.99 6.27 -1.79
N ASP A 122 -6.93 5.48 -1.30
CA ASP A 122 -7.25 5.33 0.10
C ASP A 122 -6.33 4.25 0.69
N ASP A 123 -5.65 4.53 1.80
CA ASP A 123 -4.70 3.60 2.41
C ASP A 123 -5.18 3.14 3.79
N TYR A 124 -5.13 1.83 4.02
CA TYR A 124 -5.54 1.16 5.24
C TYR A 124 -4.35 0.41 5.81
N PHE A 125 -4.02 0.68 7.06
CA PHE A 125 -2.85 0.13 7.71
C PHE A 125 -3.25 -0.59 9.00
N THR A 126 -3.30 -1.93 8.97
CA THR A 126 -3.65 -2.75 10.12
C THR A 126 -2.40 -3.21 10.84
N ILE A 127 -2.20 -2.73 12.06
CA ILE A 127 -1.03 -3.08 12.87
C ILE A 127 -1.12 -4.55 13.30
N LEU A 128 -0.08 -5.32 13.00
CA LEU A 128 0.05 -6.72 13.38
C LEU A 128 0.89 -6.86 14.66
N THR A 129 2.00 -6.14 14.75
CA THR A 129 2.87 -6.06 15.92
C THR A 129 3.40 -4.65 16.10
N GLY A 130 3.87 -4.33 17.32
CA GLY A 130 4.44 -3.03 17.64
C GLY A 130 3.40 -1.91 17.72
N GLU A 131 3.76 -0.71 17.27
CA GLU A 131 2.94 0.49 17.39
C GLU A 131 3.20 1.46 16.25
N GLN A 132 2.12 2.04 15.70
CA GLN A 132 2.19 3.18 14.79
C GLN A 132 1.68 4.43 15.49
N LYS A 133 2.39 5.54 15.29
CA LYS A 133 1.98 6.87 15.72
C LYS A 133 1.74 7.71 14.48
N VAL A 134 0.68 8.51 14.48
CA VAL A 134 0.39 9.43 13.39
C VAL A 134 0.00 10.78 13.94
N PHE A 135 0.32 11.83 13.20
CA PHE A 135 -0.30 13.14 13.42
C PHE A 135 -0.46 13.91 12.11
N ALA A 136 -1.47 14.77 12.08
CA ALA A 136 -1.71 15.73 11.01
C ALA A 136 -1.24 17.13 11.41
N PRO A 137 -0.97 18.03 10.45
CA PRO A 137 -0.60 19.41 10.75
C PRO A 137 -1.61 20.09 11.68
N GLY A 138 -1.12 20.61 12.81
CA GLY A 138 -1.94 21.26 13.84
C GLY A 138 -2.28 20.37 15.04
N GLU A 139 -2.10 19.05 14.95
CA GLU A 139 -2.22 18.16 16.09
C GLU A 139 -0.98 18.26 16.99
N LEU A 140 -1.18 18.45 18.29
CA LEU A 140 -0.10 18.59 19.28
C LEU A 140 0.29 17.26 19.95
N LYS A 141 -0.49 16.20 19.73
CA LYS A 141 -0.28 14.86 20.27
C LYS A 141 -0.60 13.83 19.19
N PRO A 142 0.18 12.75 19.07
CA PRO A 142 -0.07 11.73 18.07
C PRO A 142 -1.28 10.87 18.47
N THR A 143 -1.98 10.36 17.45
CA THR A 143 -2.87 9.22 17.59
C THR A 143 -2.04 7.94 17.51
N ILE A 144 -2.32 6.99 18.41
CA ILE A 144 -1.55 5.75 18.56
C ILE A 144 -2.41 4.55 18.11
N TYR A 145 -1.87 3.74 17.22
CA TYR A 145 -2.46 2.50 16.72
C TYR A 145 -1.64 1.29 17.18
N LYS A 146 -2.32 0.34 17.81
CA LYS A 146 -1.77 -0.88 18.41
C LYS A 146 -2.21 -2.12 17.63
N PRO A 147 -1.67 -3.32 17.90
CA PRO A 147 -2.03 -4.53 17.18
C PRO A 147 -3.55 -4.75 17.11
N GLY A 148 -4.06 -5.00 15.90
CA GLY A 148 -5.47 -5.15 15.57
C GLY A 148 -6.20 -3.85 15.23
N MET A 149 -5.62 -2.68 15.55
CA MET A 149 -6.17 -1.39 15.12
C MET A 149 -5.81 -1.13 13.65
N GLN A 150 -6.70 -0.44 12.94
CA GLN A 150 -6.51 -0.06 11.54
C GLN A 150 -6.53 1.47 11.42
N THR A 151 -5.47 2.04 10.86
CA THR A 151 -5.44 3.44 10.42
C THR A 151 -6.07 3.55 9.04
N TYR A 152 -6.83 4.61 8.80
CA TYR A 152 -7.37 4.97 7.49
C TYR A 152 -6.82 6.34 7.08
N LEU A 153 -6.08 6.39 5.98
CA LEU A 153 -5.60 7.62 5.35
C LEU A 153 -6.42 7.88 4.08
N PRO A 154 -7.30 8.90 4.07
CA PRO A 154 -8.09 9.21 2.90
C PRO A 154 -7.24 9.72 1.75
N ARG A 155 -7.70 9.46 0.55
CA ARG A 155 -7.11 9.98 -0.70
C ARG A 155 -6.84 11.48 -0.65
N GLY A 156 -5.65 11.87 -1.11
CA GLY A 156 -5.21 13.26 -1.17
C GLY A 156 -4.91 13.90 0.19
N LYS A 157 -4.96 13.13 1.29
CA LYS A 157 -4.50 13.56 2.60
C LYS A 157 -3.05 13.12 2.83
N LYS A 158 -2.48 13.67 3.90
CA LYS A 158 -1.11 13.37 4.35
C LYS A 158 -1.03 13.45 5.86
N ILE A 159 -0.15 12.65 6.41
CA ILE A 159 0.21 12.60 7.83
C ILE A 159 1.72 12.43 7.94
N HIS A 160 2.28 12.78 9.10
CA HIS A 160 3.55 12.22 9.53
C HIS A 160 3.20 10.94 10.30
N TYR A 161 3.84 9.83 9.94
CA TYR A 161 3.71 8.59 10.68
C TYR A 161 5.07 8.16 11.22
N SER A 162 5.05 7.40 12.31
CA SER A 162 6.19 6.63 12.78
C SER A 162 5.76 5.25 13.21
N MET A 163 6.68 4.30 13.10
CA MET A 163 6.55 2.95 13.64
C MET A 163 7.76 2.70 14.53
N ILE A 164 7.51 2.19 15.74
CA ILE A 164 8.61 1.82 16.64
C ILE A 164 9.31 0.55 16.13
N GLY A 165 10.44 0.17 16.74
CA GLY A 165 11.10 -1.11 16.45
C GLY A 165 10.14 -2.30 16.57
N GLU A 166 10.39 -3.34 15.78
CA GLU A 166 9.59 -4.58 15.75
C GLU A 166 8.10 -4.37 15.38
N SER A 167 7.81 -3.32 14.62
CA SER A 167 6.45 -3.02 14.17
C SER A 167 6.20 -3.50 12.74
N TRP A 168 5.12 -4.25 12.56
CA TRP A 168 4.71 -4.82 11.28
C TRP A 168 3.21 -4.63 11.08
N ALA A 169 2.81 -4.44 9.82
CA ALA A 169 1.43 -4.17 9.45
C ALA A 169 1.05 -4.88 8.14
N LEU A 170 -0.25 -5.12 8.00
CA LEU A 170 -0.87 -5.40 6.71
C LEU A 170 -1.36 -4.08 6.14
N GLU A 171 -0.91 -3.76 4.93
CA GLU A 171 -1.25 -2.52 4.24
C GLU A 171 -2.05 -2.82 2.97
N LEU A 172 -3.23 -2.21 2.88
CA LEU A 172 -4.10 -2.21 1.70
C LEU A 172 -4.20 -0.79 1.17
N ALA A 173 -3.89 -0.58 -0.11
CA ALA A 173 -4.18 0.65 -0.81
C ALA A 173 -5.25 0.39 -1.89
N GLN A 174 -6.21 1.32 -2.03
CA GLN A 174 -7.30 1.23 -3.01
C GLN A 174 -7.44 2.55 -3.78
N GLY A 175 -7.13 2.54 -5.07
CA GLY A 175 -7.21 3.72 -5.95
C GLY A 175 -6.28 3.60 -7.16
N TRP A 176 -5.71 4.70 -7.62
CA TRP A 176 -4.80 4.68 -8.78
C TRP A 176 -3.39 4.22 -8.36
N ILE A 177 -3.18 2.92 -8.20
CA ILE A 177 -1.93 2.36 -7.66
C ILE A 177 -0.67 2.78 -8.45
N PRO A 178 -0.66 2.82 -9.80
CA PRO A 178 0.52 3.26 -10.53
C PRO A 178 0.96 4.70 -10.20
N SER A 179 0.04 5.54 -9.72
CA SER A 179 0.36 6.92 -9.32
C SER A 179 1.20 7.00 -8.03
N MET A 180 1.22 5.93 -7.22
CA MET A 180 2.00 5.85 -5.99
C MET A 180 3.47 5.44 -6.24
N LEU A 181 3.75 4.78 -7.37
CA LEU A 181 5.08 4.27 -7.70
C LEU A 181 6.19 5.35 -7.70
N PRO A 182 5.99 6.57 -8.23
CA PRO A 182 7.00 7.61 -8.12
C PRO A 182 7.38 7.90 -6.67
N PHE A 183 6.41 8.01 -5.76
CA PHE A 183 6.70 8.23 -4.34
C PHE A 183 7.49 7.07 -3.73
N GLY A 184 7.08 5.83 -4.03
CA GLY A 184 7.73 4.63 -3.51
C GLY A 184 9.11 4.32 -4.09
N LEU A 185 9.55 5.01 -5.15
CA LEU A 185 10.79 4.70 -5.88
C LEU A 185 11.78 5.86 -6.00
N ILE A 186 11.31 7.12 -5.92
CA ILE A 186 12.17 8.30 -6.08
C ILE A 186 13.30 8.29 -5.05
N GLU A 187 13.01 7.94 -3.80
CA GLU A 187 14.06 7.94 -2.78
C GLU A 187 15.06 6.79 -2.98
N THR A 188 14.61 5.58 -3.30
CA THR A 188 15.52 4.49 -3.67
C THR A 188 16.43 4.88 -4.84
N PHE A 189 15.89 5.60 -5.84
CA PHE A 189 16.65 6.00 -7.02
C PHE A 189 17.59 7.19 -6.78
N PHE A 190 17.19 8.19 -6.01
CA PHE A 190 17.92 9.47 -5.88
C PHE A 190 18.62 9.69 -4.54
N THR A 191 18.22 9.01 -3.45
CA THR A 191 18.92 9.10 -2.15
C THR A 191 19.76 7.87 -1.86
N THR A 192 19.20 6.67 -1.84
CA THR A 192 19.98 5.47 -1.48
C THR A 192 20.85 4.97 -2.62
N LEU A 193 20.48 5.30 -3.88
CA LEU A 193 21.13 4.81 -5.10
C LEU A 193 21.15 3.27 -5.18
N ASP A 194 20.22 2.59 -4.49
CA ASP A 194 20.12 1.14 -4.49
C ASP A 194 19.36 0.66 -5.74
N PHE A 195 20.08 0.63 -6.85
CA PHE A 195 19.54 0.18 -8.14
C PHE A 195 19.11 -1.29 -8.13
N ASN A 196 19.66 -2.12 -7.24
CA ASN A 196 19.24 -3.51 -7.12
C ASN A 196 17.83 -3.61 -6.52
N THR A 197 17.60 -2.92 -5.39
CA THR A 197 16.27 -2.81 -4.79
C THR A 197 15.30 -2.15 -5.76
N PHE A 198 15.68 -1.06 -6.44
CA PHE A 198 14.85 -0.41 -7.45
C PHE A 198 14.37 -1.37 -8.55
N CYS A 199 15.30 -2.11 -9.17
CA CYS A 199 14.97 -3.09 -10.22
C CYS A 199 14.13 -4.26 -9.68
N SER A 200 14.43 -4.74 -8.47
CA SER A 200 13.69 -5.81 -7.83
C SER A 200 12.25 -5.40 -7.52
N THR A 201 12.03 -4.19 -7.01
CA THR A 201 10.70 -3.62 -6.75
C THR A 201 9.88 -3.52 -8.01
N ILE A 202 10.43 -2.97 -9.10
CA ILE A 202 9.75 -2.88 -10.39
C ILE A 202 9.39 -4.28 -10.92
N ARG A 203 10.34 -5.22 -10.88
CA ARG A 203 10.11 -6.58 -11.35
C ARG A 203 9.00 -7.29 -10.55
N TYR A 204 9.04 -7.23 -9.22
CA TYR A 204 8.02 -7.84 -8.38
C TYR A 204 6.64 -7.19 -8.55
N ALA A 205 6.59 -5.87 -8.70
CA ALA A 205 5.37 -5.14 -9.01
C ALA A 205 4.77 -5.61 -10.35
N LEU A 206 5.58 -5.67 -11.41
CA LEU A 206 5.12 -6.12 -12.74
C LEU A 206 4.68 -7.58 -12.73
N GLU A 207 5.43 -8.47 -12.06
CA GLU A 207 5.04 -9.89 -11.90
C GLU A 207 3.68 -10.02 -11.18
N ALA A 208 3.47 -9.23 -10.12
CA ALA A 208 2.23 -9.23 -9.35
C ALA A 208 1.05 -8.66 -10.17
N MET A 209 1.24 -7.51 -10.82
CA MET A 209 0.23 -6.91 -11.71
C MET A 209 -0.15 -7.82 -12.87
N PHE A 210 0.83 -8.48 -13.50
CA PHE A 210 0.57 -9.42 -14.59
C PHE A 210 -0.25 -10.63 -14.13
N LYS A 211 0.04 -11.17 -12.95
CA LYS A 211 -0.77 -12.26 -12.36
C LYS A 211 -2.19 -11.83 -12.04
N SER A 212 -2.36 -10.63 -11.48
CA SER A 212 -3.70 -10.06 -11.24
C SER A 212 -4.48 -9.91 -12.55
N PHE A 213 -3.82 -9.43 -13.60
CA PHE A 213 -4.41 -9.29 -14.93
C PHE A 213 -4.88 -10.63 -15.52
N ILE A 214 -4.05 -11.68 -15.45
CA ILE A 214 -4.44 -13.03 -15.90
C ILE A 214 -5.66 -13.54 -15.12
N ASN A 215 -5.74 -13.22 -13.84
CA ASN A 215 -6.86 -13.61 -12.97
C ASN A 215 -8.10 -12.70 -13.14
N GLY A 216 -8.15 -11.89 -14.20
CA GLY A 216 -9.30 -11.05 -14.56
C GLY A 216 -9.41 -9.76 -13.76
N LYS A 217 -8.32 -9.29 -13.16
CA LYS A 217 -8.27 -8.06 -12.37
C LYS A 217 -7.39 -7.04 -13.04
N LEU A 218 -8.00 -5.93 -13.47
CA LEU A 218 -7.30 -4.80 -14.06
C LEU A 218 -6.56 -4.03 -12.99
#